data_AF-A0A1V5K2P8-F1
#
_entry.id   AF-A0A1V5K2P8-F1
#
_cell.length_a   1.000
_cell.length_b   1.000
_cell.length_c   1.000
_cell.angle_alpha   90.00
_cell.angle_beta   90.00
_cell.angle_gamma   90.00
#
_symmetry.space_group_name_H-M   'P 1'
#
loop_
_entity.id
_entity.type
_entity.pdbx_description
1 polymer ?
#
loop_
_entity_poly.entity_id
_entity_poly.type
_entity_poly.pdbx_seq_one_letter_code
_entity_poly.pdbx_strand_id
1 'polypeptide(L)'
;MTKLVDLVKRMHVKLGLLTVPSQNAQQVADLMVEAGIKGIWNFAPAALNVPQDVYVHQEDMVASLAILIKKMGATELQDLHK
;
A
#
# COMPACT_ATOMS: atom_id res chain seq x y z
N MET A 1 3.26 -3.02 -25.83
CA MET A 1 2.59 -3.49 -24.60
C MET A 1 3.48 -3.22 -23.42
N THR A 2 2.92 -2.68 -22.34
CA THR A 2 3.65 -2.35 -21.11
C THR A 2 4.03 -3.67 -20.40
N LYS A 3 5.34 -3.89 -20.18
CA LYS A 3 5.91 -5.13 -19.60
C LYS A 3 5.20 -5.61 -18.31
N LEU A 4 4.61 -4.67 -17.56
CA LEU A 4 3.83 -4.94 -16.35
C LEU A 4 2.64 -5.88 -16.62
N VAL A 5 1.82 -5.57 -17.63
CA VAL A 5 0.58 -6.30 -17.93
C VAL A 5 0.88 -7.76 -18.27
N ASP A 6 1.89 -7.98 -19.10
CA ASP A 6 2.29 -9.31 -19.53
C ASP A 6 2.82 -10.15 -18.37
N LEU A 7 3.64 -9.56 -17.49
CA LEU A 7 4.19 -10.24 -16.32
C LEU A 7 3.10 -10.62 -15.31
N VAL A 8 2.21 -9.69 -14.98
CA VAL A 8 1.12 -9.92 -14.03
C VAL A 8 0.23 -11.08 -14.50
N LYS A 9 -0.14 -11.09 -15.79
CA LYS A 9 -0.96 -12.16 -16.38
C LYS A 9 -0.24 -13.49 -16.36
N ARG A 10 1.03 -13.54 -16.81
CA ARG A 10 1.83 -14.77 -16.84
C ARG A 10 2.09 -15.36 -15.45
N MET A 11 2.35 -14.50 -14.47
CA MET A 11 2.68 -14.91 -13.10
C MET A 11 1.45 -15.02 -12.20
N HIS A 12 0.25 -14.70 -12.71
CA HIS A 12 -0.99 -14.70 -11.94
C HIS A 12 -0.93 -13.83 -10.68
N VAL A 13 -0.27 -12.67 -10.76
CA VAL A 13 -0.11 -11.75 -9.63
C VAL A 13 -1.48 -11.18 -9.24
N LYS A 14 -1.83 -11.27 -7.95
CA LYS A 14 -3.13 -10.80 -7.43
C LYS A 14 -3.03 -9.58 -6.53
N LEU A 15 -1.86 -9.34 -5.91
CA LEU A 15 -1.59 -8.23 -5.00
C LEU A 15 -0.40 -7.42 -5.55
N GLY A 16 -0.52 -6.11 -5.57
CA GLY A 16 0.59 -5.22 -5.89
C GLY A 16 0.76 -4.09 -4.88
N LEU A 17 2.00 -3.66 -4.72
CA LEU A 17 2.41 -2.56 -3.86
C LEU A 17 2.60 -1.29 -4.69
N LEU A 18 1.89 -0.21 -4.36
CA LEU A 18 1.92 1.05 -5.10
C LEU A 18 2.71 2.10 -4.33
N THR A 19 3.91 2.44 -4.82
CA THR A 19 4.87 3.35 -4.16
C THR A 19 5.37 4.45 -5.09
N VAL A 20 4.49 4.94 -5.97
CA VAL A 20 4.81 6.01 -6.94
C VAL A 20 4.43 7.38 -6.37
N PRO A 21 4.94 8.49 -6.93
CA PRO A 21 4.47 9.83 -6.58
C PRO A 21 2.96 9.97 -6.78
N SER A 22 2.32 10.81 -5.96
CA SER A 22 0.85 11.03 -5.98
C SER A 22 0.28 11.27 -7.38
N GLN A 23 0.99 12.08 -8.18
CA GLN A 23 0.60 12.47 -9.55
C GLN A 23 0.48 11.28 -10.51
N ASN A 24 1.16 10.16 -10.22
CA ASN A 24 1.18 8.96 -11.05
C ASN A 24 0.35 7.81 -10.45
N ALA A 25 -0.15 7.95 -9.22
CA ALA A 25 -0.76 6.86 -8.48
C ALA A 25 -1.98 6.27 -9.20
N GLN A 26 -2.90 7.12 -9.67
CA GLN A 26 -4.10 6.67 -10.37
C GLN A 26 -3.76 5.94 -11.68
N GLN A 27 -2.90 6.53 -12.51
CA GLN A 27 -2.53 5.94 -13.80
C GLN A 27 -1.88 4.55 -13.62
N VAL A 28 -1.03 4.38 -12.60
CA VAL A 28 -0.40 3.09 -12.34
C VAL A 28 -1.40 2.10 -11.73
N ALA A 29 -2.30 2.54 -10.86
CA ALA A 29 -3.39 1.71 -10.35
C ALA A 29 -4.28 1.19 -11.48
N ASP A 30 -4.64 2.03 -12.46
CA ASP A 30 -5.43 1.64 -13.63
C ASP A 30 -4.72 0.52 -14.43
N LEU A 31 -3.40 0.66 -14.65
CA LEU A 31 -2.60 -0.37 -15.32
C LEU A 31 -2.53 -1.68 -14.51
N MET A 32 -2.45 -1.60 -13.18
CA MET A 32 -2.49 -2.77 -12.30
C MET A 32 -3.83 -3.51 -12.40
N VAL A 33 -4.93 -2.75 -12.42
CA VAL A 33 -6.29 -3.28 -12.56
C VAL A 33 -6.50 -3.93 -13.94
N GLU A 34 -6.08 -3.26 -15.02
CA GLU A 34 -6.11 -3.81 -16.39
C GLU A 34 -5.31 -5.11 -16.51
N ALA A 35 -4.18 -5.18 -15.78
CA ALA A 35 -3.34 -6.36 -15.73
C ALA A 35 -3.98 -7.54 -14.97
N GLY A 36 -5.01 -7.29 -14.16
CA GLY A 36 -5.76 -8.30 -13.40
C GLY A 36 -5.41 -8.40 -11.92
N ILE A 37 -4.71 -7.40 -11.37
CA ILE A 37 -4.48 -7.28 -9.92
C ILE A 37 -5.83 -7.01 -9.23
N LYS A 38 -6.05 -7.65 -8.07
CA LYS A 38 -7.27 -7.54 -7.26
C LYS A 38 -7.04 -6.89 -5.91
N GLY A 39 -5.80 -6.82 -5.46
CA GLY A 39 -5.41 -6.11 -4.25
C GLY A 39 -4.33 -5.06 -4.56
N ILE A 40 -4.51 -3.83 -4.06
CA ILE A 40 -3.52 -2.78 -4.13
C ILE A 40 -3.22 -2.32 -2.70
N TRP A 41 -1.98 -2.51 -2.26
CA TRP A 41 -1.49 -1.86 -1.05
C TRP A 41 -0.86 -0.53 -1.43
N ASN A 42 -1.56 0.56 -1.10
CA ASN A 42 -1.24 1.89 -1.55
C ASN A 42 -0.43 2.66 -0.50
N PHE A 43 0.84 2.91 -0.80
CA PHE A 43 1.72 3.79 -0.03
C PHE A 43 1.80 5.20 -0.65
N ALA A 44 1.23 5.40 -1.84
CA ALA A 44 1.17 6.72 -2.45
C ALA A 44 0.20 7.62 -1.67
N PRO A 45 0.52 8.92 -1.48
CA PRO A 45 -0.37 9.87 -0.83
C PRO A 45 -1.44 10.34 -1.83
N ALA A 46 -2.28 9.41 -2.26
CA ALA A 46 -3.36 9.61 -3.22
C ALA A 46 -4.48 8.61 -2.96
N ALA A 47 -5.73 9.08 -2.90
CA ALA A 47 -6.87 8.19 -2.96
C ALA A 47 -6.99 7.63 -4.39
N LEU A 48 -7.25 6.34 -4.51
CA LEU A 48 -7.41 5.65 -5.79
C LEU A 48 -8.89 5.46 -6.09
N ASN A 49 -9.30 5.75 -7.33
CA ASN A 49 -10.59 5.36 -7.85
C ASN A 49 -10.43 4.06 -8.63
N VAL A 50 -10.95 2.95 -8.10
CA VAL A 50 -10.85 1.62 -8.73
C VAL A 50 -12.23 0.93 -8.74
N PRO A 51 -12.44 -0.06 -9.62
CA PRO A 51 -13.66 -0.87 -9.61
C PRO A 51 -13.91 -1.55 -8.25
N GLN A 52 -15.18 -1.84 -7.95
CA GLN A 52 -15.60 -2.42 -6.66
C GLN A 52 -15.00 -3.80 -6.35
N ASP A 53 -14.56 -4.54 -7.37
CA ASP A 53 -13.95 -5.86 -7.22
C ASP A 53 -12.43 -5.79 -6.96
N VAL A 54 -11.88 -4.59 -6.75
CA VAL A 54 -10.49 -4.33 -6.40
C VAL A 54 -10.40 -3.79 -4.98
N TYR A 55 -9.66 -4.50 -4.12
CA TYR A 55 -9.43 -4.11 -2.73
C TYR A 55 -8.23 -3.18 -2.64
N VAL A 56 -8.43 -2.01 -2.04
CA VAL A 56 -7.35 -1.04 -1.78
C VAL A 56 -7.14 -0.90 -0.29
N HIS A 57 -5.91 -1.09 0.16
CA HIS A 57 -5.49 -0.74 1.51
C HIS A 57 -4.56 0.47 1.44
N GLN A 58 -5.00 1.60 1.99
CA GLN A 58 -4.17 2.78 2.14
C GLN A 58 -3.26 2.62 3.38
N GLU A 59 -1.95 2.70 3.19
CA GLU A 59 -1.02 2.73 4.31
C GLU A 59 -1.01 4.11 4.98
N ASP A 60 -1.13 4.13 6.31
CA ASP A 60 -0.84 5.30 7.13
C ASP A 60 0.54 5.16 7.79
N MET A 61 1.56 5.65 7.09
CA MET A 61 2.93 5.58 7.56
C MET A 61 3.16 6.37 8.86
N VAL A 62 2.40 7.44 9.10
CA VAL A 62 2.54 8.28 10.29
C VAL A 62 2.02 7.53 11.50
N ALA A 63 0.86 6.88 11.40
CA ALA A 63 0.32 6.03 12.44
C ALA A 63 1.25 4.84 12.73
N SER A 64 1.73 4.16 11.69
CA SER A 64 2.67 3.02 11.80
C SER A 64 3.97 3.44 12.51
N LEU A 65 4.53 4.60 12.17
CA LEU A 65 5.72 5.15 12.83
C LEU A 65 5.44 5.55 14.29
N ALA A 66 4.31 6.21 14.57
CA ALA A 66 3.94 6.62 15.93
C ALA A 66 3.80 5.42 16.88
N ILE A 67 3.23 4.30 16.39
CA ILE A 67 3.14 3.05 17.14
C ILE A 67 4.55 2.53 17.48
N LEU A 68 5.47 2.56 16.50
CA LEU A 68 6.84 2.10 16.71
C LEU A 68 7.56 2.97 17.75
N ILE A 69 7.47 4.29 17.64
CA ILE A 69 8.06 5.24 18.61
C ILE A 69 7.51 4.98 20.02
N LYS A 70 6.19 4.80 20.16
CA LYS A 70 5.56 4.49 21.44
C LYS A 70 6.11 3.19 22.03
N LYS A 71 6.26 2.14 21.23
CA LYS A 71 6.80 0.85 21.70
C LYS A 71 8.25 0.95 22.16
N MET A 72 9.06 1.80 21.53
CA MET A 72 10.44 2.02 21.94
C MET A 72 10.55 2.88 23.23
N GLY A 73 9.68 3.89 23.39
CA GLY A 73 9.69 4.82 24.53
C GLY A 73 8.86 4.39 25.75
N ALA A 74 7.96 3.40 25.62
CA ALA A 74 7.12 2.93 26.73
C ALA A 74 7.84 1.99 27.71
N THR A 75 9.15 1.75 27.54
CA THR A 75 9.93 0.85 28.38
C THR A 75 10.29 1.46 29.74
N GLU A 76 10.29 2.79 29.91
CA GLU A 76 10.81 3.43 31.14
C GLU A 76 9.75 3.85 32.17
N LEU A 77 8.46 3.91 31.81
CA LEU A 77 7.41 4.41 32.72
C LEU A 77 6.66 3.31 33.49
N GLN A 78 6.90 2.03 33.20
CA GLN A 78 6.29 0.91 33.94
C GLN A 78 7.12 0.43 35.13
N ASP A 79 8.39 0.85 35.22
CA ASP A 79 9.31 0.46 36.29
C ASP A 79 9.36 1.47 37.46
N LEU A 80 8.67 2.61 37.36
CA LEU A 80 8.69 3.63 38.42
C LEU A 80 7.73 3.37 39.60
N HIS A 81 6.89 2.32 39.54
CA HIS A 81 5.91 1.98 40.57
C HIS A 81 6.02 0.53 41.10
N LYS A 82 7.19 -0.12 41.02
CA LYS A 82 7.45 -1.37 41.76
C LYS A 82 8.46 -1.18 42.88
#